data_AF-A0A0C9ZT62-F1
#
_entry.id   AF-A0A0C9ZT62-F1
#
_cell.length_a   1.000
_cell.length_b   1.000
_cell.length_c   1.000
_cell.angle_alpha   90.00
_cell.angle_beta   90.00
_cell.angle_gamma   90.00
#
_symmetry.space_group_name_H-M   'P 1'
#
loop_
_entity.id
_entity.type
_entity.pdbx_description
1 polymer ?
#
loop_
_entity_poly.entity_id
_entity_poly.type
_entity_poly.pdbx_seq_one_letter_code
_entity_poly.pdbx_strand_id
1 'polypeptide(L)'
;MFSGSNPATDAHYNSSATDPLVHYGRHFGRTVHALCNFQALLTNGILRMGELADTPEENFTAERVSYFPAEERREHRVFQELLKSVAGLEERLMHGGDDEVDAVAELASIPFFCVCKVICLSHISRQLTKGASGARGDDTKSLKGSVLNWITPKGQNLIPPLARNIKVDHGFHHERTGALLCPAGLDWSNSETKAKLKSSEIIVTGDQWPLFLYADYHYDPEDPWNGLFRSALLVCAYRHVFTSPSSVDREPKATRSGNARIHGMTRVTLPSIAYIAMQIRFSLTSSPVFSRTDTVTDSERFYNSVLDVFEDPDEKQEVNDLIIWWNR
;
A
#
# COMPACT_ATOMS: atom_id res chain seq x y z
N MET A 1 20.91 23.90 54.11
CA MET A 1 21.22 22.49 53.86
C MET A 1 19.91 21.73 53.88
N PHE A 2 19.36 21.40 52.72
CA PHE A 2 18.77 20.11 52.36
C PHE A 2 18.26 20.26 50.93
N SER A 3 19.00 19.61 50.04
CA SER A 3 18.87 19.54 48.60
C SER A 3 17.58 18.82 48.20
N GLY A 4 16.91 19.34 47.17
CA GLY A 4 15.92 18.61 46.42
C GLY A 4 16.56 17.51 45.58
N SER A 5 15.88 16.38 45.48
CA SER A 5 16.14 15.33 44.49
C SER A 5 14.91 15.19 43.60
N ASN A 6 15.14 15.49 42.32
CA ASN A 6 14.21 15.35 41.21
C ASN A 6 14.19 13.87 40.79
N PRO A 7 13.04 13.18 40.66
CA PRO A 7 13.01 11.79 40.23
C PRO A 7 12.97 11.75 38.69
N ALA A 8 14.13 11.94 38.08
CA ALA A 8 14.30 11.79 36.63
C ALA A 8 15.63 11.08 36.36
N THR A 9 15.66 9.76 36.56
CA THR A 9 16.57 8.80 35.90
C THR A 9 16.21 7.42 36.42
N ASP A 10 15.42 6.68 35.64
CA ASP A 10 15.52 5.21 35.52
C ASP A 10 14.43 4.74 34.54
N ALA A 11 14.58 5.13 33.27
CA ALA A 11 13.88 4.46 32.18
C ALA A 11 14.71 3.24 31.78
N HIS A 12 14.39 2.10 32.38
CA HIS A 12 14.86 0.80 31.94
C HIS A 12 14.64 0.64 30.42
N TYR A 13 15.72 0.43 29.68
CA TYR A 13 15.70 0.03 28.27
C TYR A 13 14.98 -1.32 28.14
N ASN A 14 13.70 -1.26 27.77
CA ASN A 14 12.84 -2.43 27.64
C ASN A 14 13.06 -3.05 26.25
N SER A 15 13.97 -4.03 26.17
CA SER A 15 14.42 -4.72 24.94
C SER A 15 13.36 -5.59 24.24
N SER A 16 12.07 -5.45 24.58
CA SER A 16 10.95 -6.20 23.99
C SER A 16 10.00 -5.38 23.11
N ALA A 17 10.16 -4.05 23.06
CA ALA A 17 9.32 -3.20 22.22
C ALA A 17 9.83 -3.19 20.77
N THR A 18 8.97 -3.53 19.82
CA THR A 18 9.29 -3.37 18.39
C THR A 18 9.47 -1.88 18.08
N ASP A 19 10.53 -1.53 17.35
CA ASP A 19 10.83 -0.16 16.94
C ASP A 19 9.58 0.55 16.35
N PRO A 20 9.22 1.75 16.85
CA PRO A 20 8.06 2.50 16.37
C PRO A 20 8.01 2.71 14.86
N LEU A 21 9.15 2.80 14.17
CA LEU A 21 9.22 2.93 12.71
C LEU A 21 8.61 1.73 11.99
N VAL A 22 8.64 0.54 12.59
CA VAL A 22 7.94 -0.64 12.05
C VAL A 22 6.43 -0.40 12.08
N HIS A 23 5.89 0.19 13.14
CA HIS A 23 4.47 0.53 13.23
C HIS A 23 4.07 1.59 12.21
N TYR A 24 4.88 2.64 12.03
CA TYR A 24 4.65 3.65 11.00
C TYR A 24 4.71 3.06 9.59
N GLY A 25 5.70 2.21 9.30
CA GLY A 25 5.81 1.52 8.01
C GLY A 25 4.57 0.67 7.68
N ARG A 26 3.97 0.01 8.69
CA ARG A 26 2.72 -0.76 8.51
C ARG A 26 1.57 0.13 8.04
N HIS A 27 1.40 1.31 8.63
CA HIS A 27 0.34 2.24 8.25
C HIS A 27 0.61 2.90 6.90
N PHE A 28 1.83 3.39 6.72
CA PHE A 28 2.27 4.07 5.50
C PHE A 28 2.10 3.19 4.27
N GLY A 29 2.50 1.92 4.37
CA GLY A 29 2.32 0.95 3.29
C GLY A 29 0.86 0.67 2.94
N ARG A 30 -0.08 0.85 3.88
CA ARG A 30 -1.51 0.64 3.60
C ARG A 30 -2.22 1.88 3.06
N THR A 31 -1.72 3.07 3.36
CA THR A 31 -2.50 4.31 3.20
C THR A 31 -1.84 5.38 2.36
N VAL A 32 -0.52 5.32 2.17
CA VAL A 32 0.25 6.30 1.40
C VAL A 32 0.88 5.67 0.17
N HIS A 33 1.69 4.61 0.34
CA HIS A 33 2.33 3.96 -0.81
C HIS A 33 2.74 2.50 -0.51
N ALA A 34 2.06 1.54 -1.14
CA ALA A 34 2.18 0.11 -0.82
C ALA A 34 3.48 -0.56 -1.23
N LEU A 35 4.07 -0.11 -2.33
CA LEU A 35 5.29 -0.67 -2.92
C LEU A 35 6.44 0.32 -2.82
N CYS A 36 6.44 1.15 -1.77
CA CYS A 36 7.45 2.18 -1.57
C CYS A 36 8.85 1.56 -1.46
N ASN A 37 9.81 2.10 -2.22
CA ASN A 37 11.23 1.88 -1.98
C ASN A 37 11.72 2.96 -1.00
N PHE A 38 11.63 2.68 0.31
CA PHE A 38 11.98 3.66 1.34
C PHE A 38 13.43 4.15 1.23
N GLN A 39 14.35 3.32 0.78
CA GLN A 39 15.74 3.73 0.59
C GLN A 39 15.85 4.83 -0.46
N ALA A 40 15.28 4.59 -1.65
CA ALA A 40 15.25 5.58 -2.72
C ALA A 40 14.47 6.83 -2.32
N LEU A 41 13.28 6.64 -1.73
CA LEU A 41 12.42 7.74 -1.28
C LEU A 41 13.15 8.69 -0.33
N LEU A 42 13.81 8.14 0.70
CA LEU A 42 14.55 8.94 1.69
C LEU A 42 15.79 9.59 1.06
N THR A 43 16.52 8.86 0.22
CA THR A 43 17.74 9.38 -0.43
C THR A 43 17.40 10.56 -1.35
N ASN A 44 16.45 10.37 -2.26
CA ASN A 44 15.98 11.40 -3.18
C ASN A 44 15.28 12.56 -2.43
N GLY A 45 14.56 12.24 -1.36
CA GLY A 45 13.94 13.24 -0.47
C GLY A 45 14.96 14.16 0.18
N ILE A 46 16.03 13.62 0.76
CA ILE A 46 17.11 14.40 1.39
C ILE A 46 17.86 15.23 0.36
N LEU A 47 18.19 14.66 -0.80
CA LEU A 47 18.84 15.40 -1.89
C LEU A 47 18.00 16.60 -2.31
N ARG A 48 16.69 16.41 -2.52
CA ARG A 48 15.76 17.50 -2.82
C ARG A 48 15.67 18.53 -1.69
N MET A 49 15.61 18.12 -0.42
CA MET A 49 15.61 19.08 0.70
C MET A 49 16.89 19.93 0.70
N GLY A 50 18.05 19.34 0.43
CA GLY A 50 19.32 20.06 0.30
C GLY A 50 19.32 21.06 -0.86
N GLU A 51 18.88 20.64 -2.05
CA GLU A 51 18.76 21.52 -3.23
C GLU A 51 17.81 22.71 -2.99
N LEU A 52 16.81 22.53 -2.13
CA LEU A 52 15.82 23.55 -1.80
C LEU A 52 16.30 24.50 -0.69
N ALA A 53 17.19 24.06 0.20
CA ALA A 53 17.74 24.89 1.28
C ALA A 53 18.59 26.08 0.78
N ASP A 54 19.18 25.95 -0.42
CA ASP A 54 20.01 26.99 -1.04
C ASP A 54 19.21 28.03 -1.84
N THR A 55 17.87 27.91 -1.87
CA THR A 55 17.00 28.85 -2.61
C THR A 55 16.19 29.78 -1.70
N PRO A 56 16.13 31.10 -1.99
CA PRO A 56 15.31 32.04 -1.23
C PRO A 56 13.81 31.69 -1.32
N GLU A 57 13.10 31.83 -0.19
CA GLU A 57 11.68 31.45 0.01
C GLU A 57 10.72 32.04 -1.04
N GLU A 58 11.05 33.17 -1.67
CA GLU A 58 10.22 33.86 -2.67
C GLU A 58 10.07 33.09 -4.01
N ASN A 59 10.92 32.10 -4.29
CA ASN A 59 10.82 31.22 -5.49
C ASN A 59 10.08 29.90 -5.23
N PHE A 60 9.55 29.70 -4.03
CA PHE A 60 8.91 28.47 -3.61
C PHE A 60 7.40 28.63 -3.58
N THR A 61 6.63 28.02 -4.49
CA THR A 61 5.18 27.82 -4.20
C THR A 61 4.52 26.64 -4.90
N ALA A 62 4.72 26.43 -6.20
CA ALA A 62 4.10 25.30 -6.94
C ALA A 62 4.74 25.09 -8.32
N GLU A 63 5.28 26.18 -8.88
CA GLU A 63 5.75 26.27 -10.25
C GLU A 63 6.98 25.39 -10.50
N ARG A 64 8.03 25.45 -9.67
CA ARG A 64 9.20 24.55 -9.80
C ARG A 64 8.85 23.07 -9.67
N VAL A 65 7.97 22.73 -8.72
CA VAL A 65 7.54 21.33 -8.55
C VAL A 65 6.75 20.86 -9.77
N SER A 66 6.01 21.75 -10.42
CA SER A 66 5.24 21.41 -11.64
C SER A 66 6.09 21.03 -12.85
N TYR A 67 7.36 21.48 -12.91
CA TYR A 67 8.30 21.10 -13.99
C TYR A 67 8.89 19.70 -13.83
N PHE A 68 8.79 19.10 -12.64
CA PHE A 68 9.25 17.72 -12.46
C PHE A 68 8.32 16.73 -13.19
N PRO A 69 8.88 15.64 -13.71
CA PRO A 69 8.09 14.51 -14.20
C PRO A 69 7.04 14.07 -13.16
N ALA A 70 5.90 13.55 -13.63
CA ALA A 70 4.80 13.15 -12.75
C ALA A 70 5.25 12.17 -11.65
N GLU A 71 6.14 11.25 -11.99
CA GLU A 71 6.73 10.28 -11.06
C GLU A 71 7.53 10.94 -9.93
N GLU A 72 8.38 11.92 -10.25
CA GLU A 72 9.15 12.66 -9.25
C GLU A 72 8.25 13.52 -8.36
N ARG A 73 7.18 14.12 -8.94
CA ARG A 73 6.17 14.85 -8.16
C ARG A 73 5.45 13.92 -7.18
N ARG A 74 5.08 12.72 -7.61
CA ARG A 74 4.50 11.69 -6.74
C ARG A 74 5.48 11.27 -5.65
N GLU A 75 6.71 10.95 -6.00
CA GLU A 75 7.75 10.55 -5.04
C GLU A 75 7.97 11.65 -3.99
N HIS A 76 8.02 12.92 -4.40
CA HIS A 76 8.13 14.05 -3.49
C HIS A 76 6.92 14.15 -2.55
N ARG A 77 5.69 14.03 -3.06
CA ARG A 77 4.47 14.00 -2.21
C ARG A 77 4.51 12.86 -1.20
N VAL A 78 4.89 11.66 -1.63
CA VAL A 78 5.01 10.48 -0.78
C VAL A 78 6.07 10.70 0.31
N PHE A 79 7.19 11.35 -0.01
CA PHE A 79 8.23 11.71 0.95
C PHE A 79 7.71 12.73 1.98
N GLN A 80 7.00 13.77 1.54
CA GLN A 80 6.38 14.76 2.42
C GLN A 80 5.37 14.12 3.38
N GLU A 81 4.55 13.19 2.90
CA GLU A 81 3.62 12.43 3.75
C GLU A 81 4.36 11.54 4.76
N LEU A 82 5.54 10.99 4.41
CA LEU A 82 6.36 10.23 5.35
C LEU A 82 6.89 11.11 6.48
N LEU A 83 7.39 12.31 6.17
CA LEU A 83 7.86 13.28 7.17
C LEU A 83 6.73 13.68 8.14
N LYS A 84 5.54 13.98 7.61
CA LYS A 84 4.35 14.31 8.43
C LYS A 84 3.89 13.14 9.30
N SER A 85 4.08 11.91 8.84
CA SER A 85 3.61 10.70 9.54
C SER A 85 4.46 10.35 10.75
N VAL A 86 5.73 10.76 10.79
CA VAL A 86 6.69 10.39 11.83
C VAL A 86 7.26 11.66 12.46
N ALA A 87 6.78 11.99 13.65
CA ALA A 87 7.25 13.16 14.39
C ALA A 87 8.78 13.14 14.59
N GLY A 88 9.44 14.27 14.31
CA GLY A 88 10.90 14.42 14.42
C GLY A 88 11.72 13.71 13.34
N LEU A 89 11.09 13.09 12.33
CA LEU A 89 11.81 12.37 11.29
C LEU A 89 12.70 13.29 10.45
N GLU A 90 12.21 14.47 10.08
CA GLU A 90 12.98 15.44 9.31
C GLU A 90 14.26 15.86 10.04
N GLU A 91 14.14 16.27 11.31
CA GLU A 91 15.27 16.63 12.16
C GLU A 91 16.26 15.47 12.28
N ARG A 92 15.76 14.25 12.49
CA ARG A 92 16.56 13.02 12.58
C ARG A 92 17.32 12.74 11.29
N LEU A 93 16.71 12.95 10.12
CA LEU A 93 17.37 12.78 8.82
C LEU A 93 18.42 13.87 8.56
N MET A 94 18.17 15.10 9.03
CA MET A 94 19.05 16.25 8.80
C MET A 94 20.26 16.29 9.73
N HIS A 95 20.12 15.86 10.98
CA HIS A 95 21.16 15.99 12.01
C HIS A 95 21.82 14.65 12.39
N GLY A 96 21.21 13.51 12.04
CA GLY A 96 21.62 12.20 12.56
C GLY A 96 21.15 12.02 14.01
N GLY A 97 20.80 10.80 14.42
CA GLY A 97 20.44 10.52 15.82
C GLY A 97 21.68 10.39 16.70
N ASP A 98 21.62 10.93 17.92
CA ASP A 98 22.70 10.85 18.92
C ASP A 98 23.01 9.39 19.36
N ASP A 99 22.09 8.45 19.12
CA ASP A 99 22.11 7.09 19.67
C ASP A 99 22.68 5.99 18.73
N GLU A 100 23.17 6.30 17.52
CA GLU A 100 23.62 5.31 16.53
C GLU A 100 25.15 5.30 16.31
N VAL A 101 25.94 5.29 17.38
CA VAL A 101 27.41 5.53 17.32
C VAL A 101 28.30 4.28 17.47
N ASP A 102 27.77 3.09 17.79
CA ASP A 102 28.63 1.98 18.24
C ASP A 102 29.03 0.92 17.18
N ALA A 103 28.85 1.17 15.88
CA ALA A 103 29.34 0.25 14.86
C ALA A 103 30.00 0.99 13.68
N VAL A 104 31.24 0.59 13.38
CA VAL A 104 32.09 0.97 12.24
C VAL A 104 33.10 2.08 12.53
N ALA A 105 34.18 1.68 13.21
CA ALA A 105 35.44 2.42 13.31
C ALA A 105 36.38 2.20 12.10
N GLU A 106 35.88 1.72 10.95
CA GLU A 106 36.74 1.26 9.84
C GLU A 106 36.40 1.89 8.48
N LEU A 107 36.09 3.19 8.45
CA LEU A 107 36.04 3.99 7.22
C LEU A 107 36.69 5.36 7.44
N ALA A 108 38.01 5.36 7.66
CA ALA A 108 38.82 6.53 7.98
C ALA A 108 39.02 7.56 6.83
N SER A 109 38.09 7.64 5.87
CA SER A 109 38.17 8.61 4.76
C SER A 109 36.84 9.32 4.44
N ILE A 110 35.81 9.08 5.25
CA ILE A 110 34.53 9.80 5.17
C ILE A 110 34.44 10.66 6.43
N PRO A 111 34.16 11.98 6.36
CA PRO A 111 34.00 12.79 7.56
C PRO A 111 32.95 12.14 8.46
N PHE A 112 33.23 12.04 9.77
CA PHE A 112 32.40 11.35 10.78
C PHE A 112 30.90 11.69 10.66
N PHE A 113 30.58 12.95 10.34
CA PHE A 113 29.24 13.45 10.07
C PHE A 113 28.49 12.76 8.90
N CYS A 114 29.21 12.28 7.88
CA CYS A 114 28.64 11.61 6.71
C CYS A 114 28.38 10.11 6.98
N VAL A 115 29.19 9.45 7.84
CA VAL A 115 28.98 8.03 8.19
C VAL A 115 27.72 7.84 9.05
N CYS A 116 27.51 8.67 10.08
CA CYS A 116 26.34 8.55 10.96
C CYS A 116 25.02 8.80 10.22
N LYS A 117 25.01 9.71 9.22
CA LYS A 117 23.84 9.96 8.35
C LYS A 117 23.48 8.75 7.48
N VAL A 118 24.47 8.08 6.88
CA VAL A 118 24.23 6.89 6.05
C VAL A 118 23.70 5.72 6.87
N ILE A 119 24.25 5.51 8.08
CA ILE A 119 23.78 4.45 9.00
C ILE A 119 22.33 4.73 9.43
N CYS A 120 22.02 5.96 9.85
CA CYS A 120 20.67 6.35 10.28
C CYS A 120 19.64 6.21 9.17
N LEU A 121 19.97 6.64 7.95
CA LEU A 121 19.14 6.46 6.77
C LEU A 121 18.81 4.98 6.53
N SER A 122 19.84 4.12 6.56
CA SER A 122 19.70 2.69 6.31
C SER A 122 18.84 2.00 7.38
N HIS A 123 18.99 2.39 8.65
CA HIS A 123 18.18 1.88 9.73
C HIS A 123 16.72 2.28 9.58
N ILE A 124 16.44 3.58 9.37
CA ILE A 124 15.08 4.09 9.17
C ILE A 124 14.40 3.37 8.00
N SER A 125 15.07 3.31 6.85
CA SER A 125 14.62 2.64 5.63
C SER A 125 14.26 1.17 5.90
N ARG A 126 15.13 0.44 6.60
CA ARG A 126 14.93 -0.97 6.94
C ARG A 126 13.72 -1.18 7.85
N GLN A 127 13.53 -0.35 8.87
CA GLN A 127 12.42 -0.51 9.82
C GLN A 127 11.07 -0.18 9.19
N LEU A 128 10.99 0.88 8.37
CA LEU A 128 9.81 1.21 7.59
C LEU A 128 9.47 0.09 6.58
N THR A 129 10.48 -0.43 5.88
CA THR A 129 10.34 -1.54 4.93
C THR A 129 9.82 -2.81 5.62
N LYS A 130 10.36 -3.13 6.81
CA LYS A 130 9.91 -4.25 7.65
C LYS A 130 8.45 -4.08 8.04
N GLY A 131 8.05 -2.86 8.42
CA GLY A 131 6.66 -2.51 8.71
C GLY A 131 5.73 -2.74 7.53
N ALA A 132 6.00 -2.07 6.40
CA ALA A 132 5.16 -2.14 5.21
C ALA A 132 5.03 -3.56 4.65
N SER A 133 6.15 -4.28 4.55
CA SER A 133 6.17 -5.67 4.06
C SER A 133 5.47 -6.63 5.02
N GLY A 134 5.64 -6.43 6.34
CA GLY A 134 4.95 -7.21 7.36
C GLY A 134 3.43 -7.00 7.33
N ALA A 135 2.96 -5.75 7.24
CA ALA A 135 1.54 -5.44 7.08
C ALA A 135 0.95 -6.11 5.83
N ARG A 136 1.62 -5.98 4.69
CA ARG A 136 1.20 -6.62 3.43
C ARG A 136 1.12 -8.13 3.56
N GLY A 137 2.12 -8.78 4.14
CA GLY A 137 2.12 -10.22 4.36
C GLY A 137 0.96 -10.70 5.25
N ASP A 138 0.68 -9.97 6.34
CA ASP A 138 -0.44 -10.27 7.23
C ASP A 138 -1.79 -10.15 6.51
N ASP A 139 -1.96 -9.07 5.73
CA ASP A 139 -3.21 -8.80 5.01
C ASP A 139 -3.43 -9.83 3.89
N THR A 140 -2.39 -10.14 3.11
CA THR A 140 -2.39 -11.21 2.10
C THR A 140 -2.82 -12.54 2.70
N LYS A 141 -2.23 -12.93 3.84
CA LYS A 141 -2.57 -14.18 4.52
C LYS A 141 -4.02 -14.19 5.00
N SER A 142 -4.50 -13.06 5.55
CA SER A 142 -5.84 -12.98 6.12
C SER A 142 -6.94 -12.94 5.06
N LEU A 143 -6.69 -12.33 3.89
CA LEU A 143 -7.65 -12.20 2.81
C LEU A 143 -7.81 -13.48 1.99
N LYS A 144 -6.75 -14.28 1.86
CA LYS A 144 -6.69 -15.50 1.05
C LYS A 144 -7.92 -16.40 1.19
N GLY A 145 -8.33 -16.69 2.43
CA GLY A 145 -9.48 -17.53 2.73
C GLY A 145 -10.81 -16.79 2.87
N SER A 146 -10.79 -15.48 3.13
CA SER A 146 -12.00 -14.66 3.26
C SER A 146 -12.59 -14.29 1.91
N VAL A 147 -11.74 -13.99 0.94
CA VAL A 147 -12.16 -13.67 -0.44
C VAL A 147 -12.98 -14.80 -1.04
N LEU A 148 -12.56 -16.06 -0.83
CA LEU A 148 -13.33 -17.21 -1.29
C LEU A 148 -14.75 -17.25 -0.73
N ASN A 149 -14.93 -16.88 0.55
CA ASN A 149 -16.27 -16.80 1.14
C ASN A 149 -17.11 -15.71 0.46
N TRP A 150 -16.53 -14.54 0.18
CA TRP A 150 -17.25 -13.40 -0.40
C TRP A 150 -17.62 -13.61 -1.87
N ILE A 151 -16.80 -14.34 -2.63
CA ILE A 151 -17.09 -14.65 -4.03
C ILE A 151 -17.99 -15.89 -4.19
N THR A 152 -18.20 -16.67 -3.13
CA THR A 152 -19.10 -17.82 -3.16
C THR A 152 -20.55 -17.33 -3.10
N PRO A 153 -21.41 -17.66 -4.09
CA PRO A 153 -22.82 -17.29 -4.03
C PRO A 153 -23.52 -17.86 -2.78
N LYS A 154 -24.46 -17.10 -2.20
CA LYS A 154 -25.16 -17.51 -0.97
C LYS A 154 -25.85 -18.86 -1.17
N GLY A 155 -25.59 -19.81 -0.26
CA GLY A 155 -26.18 -21.14 -0.29
C GLY A 155 -25.61 -22.08 -1.37
N GLN A 156 -24.56 -21.67 -2.07
CA GLN A 156 -23.88 -22.48 -3.08
C GLN A 156 -22.42 -22.74 -2.69
N ASN A 157 -21.74 -23.55 -3.50
CA ASN A 157 -20.30 -23.81 -3.40
C ASN A 157 -19.60 -23.35 -4.67
N LEU A 158 -18.30 -23.04 -4.56
CA LEU A 158 -17.44 -22.91 -5.73
C LEU A 158 -17.26 -24.28 -6.38
N ILE A 159 -17.29 -24.31 -7.71
CA ILE A 159 -17.18 -25.53 -8.51
C ILE A 159 -16.05 -25.32 -9.55
N PRO A 160 -14.95 -26.09 -9.46
CA PRO A 160 -14.60 -27.01 -8.37
C PRO A 160 -14.33 -26.27 -7.04
N PRO A 161 -14.44 -26.94 -5.87
CA PRO A 161 -14.11 -26.31 -4.59
C PRO A 161 -12.67 -25.79 -4.55
N LEU A 162 -12.47 -24.56 -4.08
CA LEU A 162 -11.14 -23.96 -3.94
C LEU A 162 -10.61 -24.08 -2.50
N ALA A 163 -9.35 -24.48 -2.38
CA ALA A 163 -8.67 -24.59 -1.09
C ALA A 163 -8.35 -23.20 -0.51
N ARG A 164 -8.69 -22.96 0.76
CA ARG A 164 -8.52 -21.64 1.40
C ARG A 164 -7.06 -21.23 1.60
N ASN A 165 -6.13 -22.18 1.58
CA ASN A 165 -4.70 -21.97 1.85
C ASN A 165 -3.79 -22.25 0.65
N ILE A 166 -4.32 -22.68 -0.50
CA ILE A 166 -3.55 -23.02 -1.71
C ILE A 166 -4.23 -22.34 -2.91
N LYS A 167 -3.45 -21.66 -3.75
CA LYS A 167 -4.00 -20.84 -4.86
C LYS A 167 -3.86 -21.48 -6.24
N VAL A 168 -3.32 -22.69 -6.34
CA VAL A 168 -2.96 -23.30 -7.63
C VAL A 168 -4.15 -23.34 -8.62
N ASP A 169 -5.36 -23.59 -8.11
CA ASP A 169 -6.58 -23.68 -8.91
C ASP A 169 -7.35 -22.36 -9.01
N HIS A 170 -6.81 -21.25 -8.48
CA HIS A 170 -7.41 -19.92 -8.62
C HIS A 170 -7.13 -19.35 -10.03
N GLY A 171 -7.33 -18.04 -10.22
CA GLY A 171 -7.03 -17.37 -11.48
C GLY A 171 -7.96 -17.81 -12.60
N PHE A 172 -7.40 -17.87 -13.81
CA PHE A 172 -8.12 -18.27 -15.04
C PHE A 172 -8.36 -19.79 -15.15
N HIS A 173 -7.90 -20.59 -14.17
CA HIS A 173 -8.18 -22.02 -14.12
C HIS A 173 -9.54 -22.36 -13.50
N HIS A 174 -10.20 -21.39 -12.84
CA HIS A 174 -11.50 -21.58 -12.20
C HIS A 174 -12.50 -20.52 -12.65
N GLU A 175 -13.75 -20.93 -12.92
CA GLU A 175 -14.78 -20.11 -13.54
C GLU A 175 -15.05 -18.79 -12.78
N ARG A 176 -15.24 -18.86 -11.46
CA ARG A 176 -15.55 -17.68 -10.65
C ARG A 176 -14.38 -16.69 -10.51
N THR A 177 -13.18 -17.16 -10.20
CA THR A 177 -12.00 -16.29 -10.04
C THR A 177 -11.56 -15.73 -11.38
N GLY A 178 -11.65 -16.51 -12.45
CA GLY A 178 -11.34 -16.10 -13.81
C GLY A 178 -12.28 -15.00 -14.30
N ALA A 179 -13.59 -15.16 -14.09
CA ALA A 179 -14.58 -14.13 -14.43
C ALA A 179 -14.29 -12.79 -13.72
N LEU A 180 -13.94 -12.84 -12.43
CA LEU A 180 -13.63 -11.64 -11.64
C LEU A 180 -12.29 -10.99 -12.06
N LEU A 181 -11.32 -11.78 -12.48
CA LEU A 181 -10.01 -11.31 -12.95
C LEU A 181 -9.98 -10.94 -14.43
N CYS A 182 -11.00 -11.31 -15.19
CA CYS A 182 -11.07 -11.01 -16.61
C CYS A 182 -10.97 -9.49 -16.80
N PRO A 183 -10.07 -9.00 -17.68
CA PRO A 183 -10.01 -7.60 -18.04
C PRO A 183 -11.37 -7.10 -18.53
N ALA A 184 -11.72 -5.86 -18.18
CA ALA A 184 -12.99 -5.23 -18.52
C ALA A 184 -13.27 -5.18 -20.03
N GLY A 185 -12.22 -5.08 -20.85
CA GLY A 185 -12.31 -5.10 -22.32
C GLY A 185 -12.41 -6.49 -22.95
N LEU A 186 -12.44 -7.57 -22.15
CA LEU A 186 -12.54 -8.95 -22.63
C LEU A 186 -13.83 -9.61 -22.15
N ASP A 187 -14.47 -10.37 -23.02
CA ASP A 187 -15.65 -11.16 -22.69
C ASP A 187 -15.25 -12.51 -22.12
N TRP A 188 -15.41 -12.69 -20.80
CA TRP A 188 -15.18 -13.96 -20.15
C TRP A 188 -16.15 -15.05 -20.64
N SER A 189 -17.34 -14.73 -21.12
CA SER A 189 -18.29 -15.75 -21.60
C SER A 189 -17.82 -16.44 -22.90
N ASN A 190 -16.92 -15.80 -23.65
CA ASN A 190 -16.32 -16.34 -24.85
C ASN A 190 -15.29 -17.45 -24.52
N SER A 191 -15.56 -18.67 -25.01
CA SER A 191 -14.70 -19.85 -24.79
C SER A 191 -13.28 -19.70 -25.34
N GLU A 192 -13.08 -18.96 -26.44
CA GLU A 192 -11.76 -18.69 -27.00
C GLU A 192 -10.96 -17.76 -26.08
N THR A 193 -11.61 -16.69 -25.59
CA THR A 193 -11.01 -15.78 -24.60
C THR A 193 -10.59 -16.55 -23.34
N LYS A 194 -11.47 -17.40 -22.79
CA LYS A 194 -11.13 -18.24 -21.63
C LYS A 194 -9.94 -19.14 -21.92
N ALA A 195 -9.92 -19.80 -23.08
CA ALA A 195 -8.83 -20.71 -23.45
C ALA A 195 -7.49 -19.97 -23.55
N LYS A 196 -7.46 -18.81 -24.21
CA LYS A 196 -6.27 -17.98 -24.38
C LYS A 196 -5.74 -17.39 -23.07
N LEU A 197 -6.63 -16.97 -22.16
CA LEU A 197 -6.25 -16.54 -20.82
C LEU A 197 -5.71 -17.70 -19.98
N LYS A 198 -6.30 -18.90 -20.11
CA LYS A 198 -5.88 -20.10 -19.37
C LYS A 198 -4.54 -20.65 -19.88
N SER A 199 -4.26 -20.54 -21.17
CA SER A 199 -3.00 -20.96 -21.80
C SER A 199 -1.89 -19.91 -21.73
N SER A 200 -2.19 -18.71 -21.22
CA SER A 200 -1.29 -17.54 -21.24
C SER A 200 -0.91 -17.05 -22.65
N GLU A 201 -1.74 -17.33 -23.66
CA GLU A 201 -1.61 -16.72 -24.99
C GLU A 201 -2.02 -15.24 -24.95
N ILE A 202 -3.01 -14.90 -24.12
CA ILE A 202 -3.29 -13.53 -23.71
C ILE A 202 -2.59 -13.29 -22.37
N ILE A 203 -1.59 -12.40 -22.37
CA ILE A 203 -0.93 -11.93 -21.16
C ILE A 203 -1.66 -10.69 -20.67
N VAL A 204 -2.25 -10.77 -19.48
CA VAL A 204 -2.95 -9.65 -18.85
C VAL A 204 -1.96 -8.77 -18.11
N THR A 205 -1.69 -7.58 -18.63
CA THR A 205 -0.79 -6.60 -18.00
C THR A 205 -1.46 -5.88 -16.82
N GLY A 206 -0.67 -5.27 -15.95
CA GLY A 206 -1.21 -4.61 -14.74
C GLY A 206 -2.18 -3.45 -15.03
N ASP A 207 -2.05 -2.78 -16.16
CA ASP A 207 -2.94 -1.70 -16.62
C ASP A 207 -4.23 -2.21 -17.28
N GLN A 208 -4.37 -3.53 -17.49
CA GLN A 208 -5.62 -4.13 -17.94
C GLN A 208 -6.49 -4.50 -16.73
N TRP A 209 -7.40 -3.59 -16.41
CA TRP A 209 -8.16 -3.65 -15.16
C TRP A 209 -9.23 -4.74 -15.14
N PRO A 210 -9.31 -5.52 -14.05
CA PRO A 210 -10.23 -6.64 -13.94
C PRO A 210 -11.65 -6.21 -13.53
N LEU A 211 -12.65 -7.00 -13.92
CA LEU A 211 -14.06 -6.75 -13.63
C LEU A 211 -14.37 -6.65 -12.13
N PHE A 212 -13.60 -7.27 -11.24
CA PHE A 212 -13.85 -7.17 -9.80
C PHE A 212 -13.77 -5.75 -9.24
N LEU A 213 -13.18 -4.79 -9.96
CA LEU A 213 -13.14 -3.39 -9.54
C LEU A 213 -14.51 -2.72 -9.62
N TYR A 214 -15.36 -3.18 -10.53
CA TYR A 214 -16.62 -2.53 -10.86
C TYR A 214 -17.78 -3.01 -9.98
N ALA A 215 -18.71 -2.11 -9.70
CA ALA A 215 -19.99 -2.44 -9.07
C ALA A 215 -20.67 -3.55 -9.87
N ASP A 216 -21.19 -4.56 -9.15
CA ASP A 216 -21.81 -5.76 -9.72
C ASP A 216 -20.97 -6.51 -10.79
N TYR A 217 -19.67 -6.22 -10.84
CA TYR A 217 -18.71 -6.79 -11.78
C TYR A 217 -19.05 -6.52 -13.25
N HIS A 218 -19.64 -5.35 -13.53
CA HIS A 218 -20.06 -4.94 -14.86
C HIS A 218 -19.29 -3.70 -15.33
N TYR A 219 -18.72 -3.77 -16.53
CA TYR A 219 -18.05 -2.65 -17.18
C TYR A 219 -18.96 -2.03 -18.24
N ASP A 220 -19.08 -0.70 -18.21
CA ASP A 220 -19.82 0.08 -19.18
C ASP A 220 -18.82 0.78 -20.13
N PRO A 221 -18.77 0.42 -21.42
CA PRO A 221 -17.83 1.03 -22.37
C PRO A 221 -18.17 2.49 -22.71
N GLU A 222 -19.42 2.93 -22.49
CA GLU A 222 -19.85 4.31 -22.74
C GLU A 222 -19.59 5.21 -21.52
N ASP A 223 -19.51 4.63 -20.33
CA ASP A 223 -19.13 5.29 -19.08
C ASP A 223 -18.15 4.41 -18.28
N PRO A 224 -16.84 4.44 -18.59
CA PRO A 224 -15.83 3.63 -17.91
C PRO A 224 -15.71 3.85 -16.40
N TRP A 225 -16.22 4.97 -15.87
CA TRP A 225 -16.24 5.24 -14.42
C TRP A 225 -17.46 4.65 -13.71
N ASN A 226 -18.47 4.20 -14.46
CA ASN A 226 -19.68 3.63 -13.91
C ASN A 226 -19.36 2.43 -13.02
N GLY A 227 -19.53 2.61 -11.71
CA GLY A 227 -19.25 1.57 -10.72
C GLY A 227 -17.78 1.27 -10.47
N LEU A 228 -16.84 1.94 -11.13
CA LEU A 228 -15.41 1.68 -10.96
C LEU A 228 -14.95 1.93 -9.52
N PHE A 229 -14.18 0.99 -8.96
CA PHE A 229 -13.75 0.91 -7.56
C PHE A 229 -14.88 0.87 -6.51
N ARG A 230 -16.10 0.47 -6.91
CA ARG A 230 -17.28 0.42 -6.02
C ARG A 230 -17.83 -0.99 -5.80
N SER A 231 -17.07 -2.04 -6.16
CA SER A 231 -17.53 -3.41 -5.96
C SER A 231 -17.69 -3.77 -4.48
N ALA A 232 -18.68 -4.60 -4.18
CA ALA A 232 -18.88 -5.13 -2.82
C ALA A 232 -17.65 -5.90 -2.32
N LEU A 233 -16.88 -6.52 -3.22
CA LEU A 233 -15.66 -7.23 -2.89
C LEU A 233 -14.58 -6.29 -2.33
N LEU A 234 -14.39 -5.12 -2.94
CA LEU A 234 -13.48 -4.10 -2.44
C LEU A 234 -13.92 -3.59 -1.06
N VAL A 235 -15.22 -3.34 -0.86
CA VAL A 235 -15.76 -2.86 0.43
C VAL A 235 -15.55 -3.89 1.53
N CYS A 236 -15.85 -5.17 1.28
CA CYS A 236 -15.60 -6.26 2.23
C CYS A 236 -14.12 -6.36 2.62
N ALA A 237 -13.23 -6.26 1.64
CA ALA A 237 -11.79 -6.32 1.84
C ALA A 237 -11.26 -5.12 2.63
N TYR A 238 -11.74 -3.92 2.31
CA TYR A 238 -11.39 -2.70 3.03
C TYR A 238 -11.79 -2.81 4.50
N ARG A 239 -13.02 -3.25 4.79
CA ARG A 239 -13.49 -3.47 6.16
C ARG A 239 -12.67 -4.53 6.87
N HIS A 240 -12.36 -5.64 6.23
CA HIS A 240 -11.56 -6.72 6.80
C HIS A 240 -10.16 -6.23 7.23
N VAL A 241 -9.49 -5.43 6.38
CA VAL A 241 -8.15 -4.91 6.66
C VAL A 241 -8.18 -3.74 7.64
N PHE A 242 -9.02 -2.73 7.42
CA PHE A 242 -8.96 -1.48 8.18
C PHE A 242 -9.79 -1.48 9.46
N THR A 243 -10.87 -2.26 9.55
CA THR A 243 -11.74 -2.27 10.73
C THR A 243 -11.60 -3.54 11.55
N SER A 244 -12.00 -4.69 11.03
CA SER A 244 -11.84 -5.99 11.66
C SER A 244 -12.28 -7.08 10.69
N PRO A 245 -11.66 -8.26 10.66
CA PRO A 245 -12.21 -9.41 9.96
C PRO A 245 -13.65 -9.76 10.37
N SER A 246 -14.01 -9.48 11.63
CA SER A 246 -15.34 -9.79 12.16
C SER A 246 -16.45 -8.83 11.71
N SER A 247 -16.11 -7.63 11.22
CA SER A 247 -17.11 -6.61 10.83
C SER A 247 -17.76 -6.86 9.47
N VAL A 248 -17.28 -7.86 8.72
CA VAL A 248 -17.81 -8.18 7.38
C VAL A 248 -19.11 -8.98 7.46
N ASP A 249 -19.29 -9.81 8.50
CA ASP A 249 -20.43 -10.74 8.61
C ASP A 249 -21.30 -10.57 9.88
N ARG A 250 -20.81 -9.93 10.96
CA ARG A 250 -21.53 -9.83 12.26
C ARG A 250 -21.18 -8.55 13.03
N GLU A 251 -21.95 -8.26 14.10
CA GLU A 251 -21.60 -7.25 15.11
C GLU A 251 -20.14 -7.45 15.58
N PRO A 252 -19.36 -6.36 15.71
CA PRO A 252 -17.92 -6.44 15.95
C PRO A 252 -17.62 -7.09 17.31
N LYS A 253 -17.11 -8.32 17.27
CA LYS A 253 -16.54 -9.04 18.44
C LYS A 253 -15.02 -8.93 18.47
N ALA A 254 -14.48 -7.77 18.12
CA ALA A 254 -13.04 -7.57 18.04
C ALA A 254 -12.43 -7.40 19.45
N THR A 255 -11.45 -8.23 19.79
CA THR A 255 -10.66 -8.10 21.03
C THR A 255 -9.52 -7.09 20.90
N ARG A 256 -9.26 -6.58 19.68
CA ARG A 256 -8.24 -5.58 19.37
C ARG A 256 -8.82 -4.49 18.47
N SER A 257 -8.34 -3.26 18.63
CA SER A 257 -8.70 -2.13 17.77
C SER A 257 -8.34 -2.41 16.30
N GLY A 258 -9.20 -1.99 15.38
CA GLY A 258 -8.93 -2.02 13.95
C GLY A 258 -7.80 -1.10 13.52
N ASN A 259 -7.15 -1.37 12.38
CA ASN A 259 -6.07 -0.54 11.85
C ASN A 259 -6.49 0.94 11.69
N ALA A 260 -7.71 1.21 11.21
CA ALA A 260 -8.25 2.56 11.11
C ALA A 260 -8.29 3.26 12.48
N ARG A 261 -8.80 2.57 13.51
CA ARG A 261 -8.85 3.12 14.88
C ARG A 261 -7.47 3.30 15.49
N ILE A 262 -6.55 2.36 15.27
CA ILE A 262 -5.16 2.43 15.76
C ILE A 262 -4.46 3.68 15.24
N HIS A 263 -4.75 4.08 14.00
CA HIS A 263 -4.12 5.22 13.34
C HIS A 263 -5.02 6.45 13.22
N GLY A 264 -6.17 6.47 13.92
CA GLY A 264 -7.08 7.62 13.91
C GLY A 264 -7.68 7.95 12.54
N MET A 265 -7.77 6.98 11.63
CA MET A 265 -8.35 7.19 10.30
C MET A 265 -9.85 7.49 10.42
N THR A 266 -10.25 8.64 9.93
CA THR A 266 -11.67 9.07 9.82
C THR A 266 -12.20 9.00 8.39
N ARG A 267 -11.30 8.88 7.42
CA ARG A 267 -11.60 8.81 5.99
C ARG A 267 -10.69 7.82 5.28
N VAL A 268 -11.15 7.29 4.16
CA VAL A 268 -10.31 6.50 3.25
C VAL A 268 -9.31 7.41 2.53
N THR A 269 -8.17 6.85 2.14
CA THR A 269 -7.22 7.50 1.22
C THR A 269 -7.25 6.79 -0.15
N LEU A 270 -6.99 7.51 -1.24
CA LEU A 270 -6.90 6.91 -2.58
C LEU A 270 -5.87 5.76 -2.63
N PRO A 271 -4.66 5.89 -2.06
CA PRO A 271 -3.72 4.77 -2.04
C PRO A 271 -4.21 3.58 -1.20
N SER A 272 -5.07 3.79 -0.20
CA SER A 272 -5.68 2.68 0.55
C SER A 272 -6.70 1.89 -0.27
N ILE A 273 -7.45 2.54 -1.18
CA ILE A 273 -8.35 1.86 -2.12
C ILE A 273 -7.51 1.05 -3.12
N ALA A 274 -6.47 1.66 -3.71
CA ALA A 274 -5.54 0.99 -4.61
C ALA A 274 -4.85 -0.21 -3.96
N TYR A 275 -4.47 -0.07 -2.68
CA TYR A 275 -3.88 -1.15 -1.89
C TYR A 275 -4.84 -2.34 -1.76
N ILE A 276 -6.10 -2.09 -1.43
CA ILE A 276 -7.12 -3.13 -1.29
C ILE A 276 -7.39 -3.82 -2.63
N ALA A 277 -7.48 -3.04 -3.72
CA ALA A 277 -7.62 -3.59 -5.07
C ALA A 277 -6.46 -4.54 -5.41
N MET A 278 -5.22 -4.14 -5.11
CA MET A 278 -4.04 -4.97 -5.32
C MET A 278 -4.08 -6.26 -4.48
N GLN A 279 -4.48 -6.18 -3.21
CA GLN A 279 -4.61 -7.35 -2.33
C GLN A 279 -5.68 -8.33 -2.81
N ILE A 280 -6.82 -7.83 -3.31
CA ILE A 280 -7.88 -8.67 -3.88
C ILE A 280 -7.42 -9.32 -5.18
N ARG A 281 -6.83 -8.55 -6.10
CA ARG A 281 -6.29 -9.09 -7.35
C ARG A 281 -5.31 -10.22 -7.05
N PHE A 282 -4.34 -9.98 -6.16
CA PHE A 282 -3.41 -11.02 -5.75
C PHE A 282 -4.14 -12.21 -5.13
N SER A 283 -5.13 -12.04 -4.24
CA SER A 283 -5.86 -13.16 -3.63
C SER A 283 -6.59 -14.06 -4.64
N LEU A 284 -7.09 -13.47 -5.74
CA LEU A 284 -7.80 -14.16 -6.81
C LEU A 284 -6.88 -14.87 -7.82
N THR A 285 -5.60 -14.49 -7.93
CA THR A 285 -4.66 -15.10 -8.89
C THR A 285 -4.20 -16.49 -8.46
N SER A 286 -3.58 -17.26 -9.35
CA SER A 286 -2.97 -18.56 -8.99
C SER A 286 -1.59 -18.45 -8.33
N SER A 287 -0.94 -17.29 -8.39
CA SER A 287 0.43 -17.11 -7.89
C SER A 287 0.54 -17.34 -6.37
N PRO A 288 1.49 -18.17 -5.90
CA PRO A 288 1.60 -18.51 -4.48
C PRO A 288 2.28 -17.43 -3.64
N VAL A 289 3.13 -16.60 -4.26
CA VAL A 289 3.98 -15.60 -3.59
C VAL A 289 3.74 -14.23 -4.21
N PHE A 290 3.62 -13.22 -3.38
CA PHE A 290 3.58 -11.83 -3.82
C PHE A 290 5.00 -11.36 -4.11
N SER A 291 5.27 -10.94 -5.35
CA SER A 291 6.54 -10.35 -5.74
C SER A 291 6.31 -9.04 -6.50
N ARG A 292 7.21 -8.08 -6.30
CA ARG A 292 7.22 -6.81 -7.04
C ARG A 292 7.64 -6.99 -8.49
N THR A 293 8.55 -7.93 -8.74
CA THR A 293 9.12 -8.20 -10.07
C THR A 293 8.39 -9.31 -10.82
N ASP A 294 7.30 -9.83 -10.26
CA ASP A 294 6.49 -10.83 -10.94
C ASP A 294 5.71 -10.18 -12.08
N THR A 295 6.11 -10.48 -13.31
CA THR A 295 5.46 -10.01 -14.54
C THR A 295 4.20 -10.79 -14.89
N VAL A 296 3.92 -11.92 -14.22
CA VAL A 296 2.70 -12.71 -14.42
C VAL A 296 1.52 -12.05 -13.71
N THR A 297 1.69 -11.74 -12.43
CA THR A 297 0.67 -10.91 -11.75
C THR A 297 0.84 -9.46 -12.09
N ASP A 298 2.05 -8.93 -12.25
CA ASP A 298 2.30 -7.53 -12.56
C ASP A 298 1.63 -6.57 -11.55
N SER A 299 1.80 -6.90 -10.26
CA SER A 299 1.12 -6.19 -9.15
C SER A 299 1.58 -4.74 -9.00
N GLU A 300 2.84 -4.44 -9.35
CA GLU A 300 3.38 -3.09 -9.27
C GLU A 300 2.81 -2.18 -10.36
N ARG A 301 2.79 -2.63 -11.62
CA ARG A 301 2.13 -1.89 -12.71
C ARG A 301 0.63 -1.73 -12.44
N PHE A 302 -0.03 -2.76 -11.91
CA PHE A 302 -1.44 -2.65 -11.51
C PHE A 302 -1.64 -1.53 -10.48
N TYR A 303 -0.88 -1.56 -9.39
CA TYR A 303 -1.00 -0.54 -8.34
C TYR A 303 -0.71 0.87 -8.87
N ASN A 304 0.34 1.03 -9.67
CA ASN A 304 0.71 2.31 -10.25
C ASN A 304 -0.33 2.82 -11.24
N SER A 305 -0.87 1.97 -12.13
CA SER A 305 -1.91 2.39 -13.08
C SER A 305 -3.17 2.93 -12.38
N VAL A 306 -3.54 2.35 -11.23
CA VAL A 306 -4.65 2.85 -10.40
C VAL A 306 -4.30 4.21 -9.80
N LEU A 307 -3.08 4.38 -9.28
CA LEU A 307 -2.64 5.68 -8.77
C LEU A 307 -2.55 6.74 -9.86
N ASP A 308 -2.18 6.36 -11.09
CA ASP A 308 -2.10 7.28 -12.23
C ASP A 308 -3.47 7.89 -12.53
N VAL A 309 -4.52 7.08 -12.60
CA VAL A 309 -5.91 7.57 -12.78
C VAL A 309 -6.38 8.39 -11.58
N PHE A 310 -6.02 8.01 -10.36
CA PHE A 310 -6.36 8.80 -9.16
C PHE A 310 -5.67 10.17 -9.08
N GLU A 311 -4.55 10.33 -9.79
CA GLU A 311 -3.78 11.57 -9.83
C GLU A 311 -3.98 12.36 -11.13
N ASP A 312 -4.74 11.81 -12.07
CA ASP A 312 -5.04 12.44 -13.35
C ASP A 312 -5.92 13.68 -13.13
N PRO A 313 -5.45 14.88 -13.55
CA PRO A 313 -6.25 16.09 -13.47
C PRO A 313 -7.60 16.02 -14.20
N ASP A 314 -7.67 15.26 -15.28
CA ASP A 314 -8.88 15.15 -16.11
C ASP A 314 -9.95 14.29 -15.44
N GLU A 315 -9.55 13.37 -14.56
CA GLU A 315 -10.43 12.45 -13.81
C GLU A 315 -10.79 12.95 -12.40
N LYS A 316 -10.42 14.20 -12.09
CA LYS A 316 -10.52 14.75 -10.73
C LYS A 316 -11.94 14.75 -10.19
N GLN A 317 -12.94 14.97 -11.04
CA GLN A 317 -14.34 15.04 -10.60
C GLN A 317 -14.82 13.65 -10.14
N GLU A 318 -14.54 12.63 -10.94
CA GLU A 318 -14.89 11.23 -10.74
C GLU A 318 -14.18 10.66 -9.52
N VAL A 319 -12.89 11.00 -9.34
CA VAL A 319 -12.09 10.66 -8.16
C VAL A 319 -12.67 11.29 -6.88
N ASN A 320 -13.11 12.55 -6.93
CA ASN A 320 -13.77 13.19 -5.79
C ASN A 320 -15.09 12.51 -5.44
N ASP A 321 -15.91 12.17 -6.44
CA ASP A 321 -17.17 11.47 -6.25
C ASP A 321 -16.96 10.06 -5.69
N LEU A 322 -15.90 9.37 -6.11
CA LEU A 322 -15.47 8.10 -5.54
C LEU A 322 -15.12 8.26 -4.05
N ILE A 323 -14.35 9.29 -3.68
CA ILE A 323 -13.98 9.54 -2.28
C ILE A 323 -15.21 9.89 -1.44
N ILE A 324 -16.14 10.68 -1.96
CA ILE A 324 -17.41 10.97 -1.28
C ILE A 324 -18.18 9.67 -1.07
N TRP A 325 -18.27 8.80 -2.08
CA TRP A 325 -18.97 7.52 -1.98
C TRP A 325 -18.38 6.60 -0.89
N TRP A 326 -17.05 6.47 -0.84
CA TRP A 326 -16.38 5.60 0.13
C TRP A 326 -16.48 6.07 1.58
N ASN A 327 -16.69 7.37 1.80
CA ASN A 327 -16.78 7.97 3.14
C ASN A 327 -18.22 8.13 3.65
N ARG A 328 -19.21 7.50 3.01
CA ARG A 328 -20.61 7.42 3.48
C ARG A 328 -20.77 6.37 4.58
#